data_AF-A0A495J3L7-F1
#
_entry.id   AF-A0A495J3L7-F1
#
_cell.length_a   1.000
_cell.length_b   1.000
_cell.length_c   1.000
_cell.angle_alpha   90.00
_cell.angle_beta   90.00
_cell.angle_gamma   90.00
#
_symmetry.space_group_name_H-M   'P 1'
#
loop_
_entity.id
_entity.type
_entity.pdbx_description
1 polymer ?
#
loop_
_entity_poly.entity_id
_entity_poly.type
_entity_poly.pdbx_seq_one_letter_code
_entity_poly.pdbx_strand_id
1 'polypeptide(L)' 'MSIIYFLIGCSVLLALAFLSAFFWAQNSGQNDDLYTPSVRILLDEDNDIEQK' A
#
# COMPACT_ATOMS: atom_id res chain seq x y z
N MET A 1 0.52 20.11 -33.30
CA MET A 1 1.01 18.72 -33.49
C MET A 1 2.27 18.40 -32.70
N SER A 2 3.19 19.35 -32.46
CA SER A 2 4.40 19.12 -31.62
C SER A 2 4.08 18.75 -30.16
N ILE A 3 3.05 19.37 -29.56
CA ILE A 3 2.68 19.16 -28.14
C ILE A 3 2.31 17.70 -27.82
N ILE A 4 1.83 16.94 -28.82
CA ILE A 4 1.44 15.54 -28.66
C ILE A 4 2.65 14.69 -28.29
N TYR A 5 3.82 14.94 -28.88
CA TYR A 5 5.04 14.20 -28.55
C TYR A 5 5.49 14.44 -27.10
N PHE A 6 5.33 15.66 -26.59
CA PHE A 6 5.59 15.99 -25.19
C PHE A 6 4.61 15.27 -24.24
N LEU A 7 3.32 15.29 -24.57
CA LEU A 7 2.26 14.62 -23.80
C LEU A 7 2.47 13.10 -23.73
N ILE A 8 2.90 12.48 -24.84
CA ILE A 8 3.24 11.05 -24.86
C ILE A 8 4.38 10.76 -23.89
N GLY A 9 5.46 11.54 -23.93
CA GLY A 9 6.59 11.37 -23.00
C GLY A 9 6.16 11.53 -21.54
N CYS A 10 5.33 12.54 -21.25
CA CYS A 10 4.81 12.79 -19.91
C CYS A 10 3.93 11.63 -19.42
N SER A 11 3.07 11.08 -20.29
CA SER A 11 2.22 9.93 -19.97
C SER A 11 3.03 8.67 -19.67
N VAL A 12 4.07 8.39 -20.45
CA VAL A 12 4.97 7.24 -20.21
C VAL A 12 5.72 7.41 -18.89
N LEU A 13 6.23 8.61 -18.61
CA LEU A 13 6.87 8.92 -17.32
C LEU A 13 5.92 8.68 -16.14
N LEU A 14 4.69 9.15 -16.25
CA LEU A 14 3.67 8.97 -15.22
C LEU A 14 3.38 7.47 -15.00
N ALA A 15 3.23 6.70 -16.07
CA ALA A 15 3.02 5.25 -16.00
C ALA A 15 4.20 4.53 -15.32
N LEU A 16 5.44 4.89 -15.64
CA LEU A 16 6.63 4.33 -15.00
C LEU A 16 6.72 4.70 -13.52
N ALA A 17 6.33 5.92 -13.15
CA ALA A 17 6.29 6.35 -11.76
C ALA A 17 5.30 5.50 -10.95
N PHE A 18 4.09 5.29 -11.46
CA PHE A 18 3.10 4.40 -10.84
C PHE A 18 3.57 2.95 -10.74
N LEU A 19 4.21 2.44 -11.80
CA LEU A 19 4.77 1.09 -11.80
C LEU A 19 5.88 0.92 -10.76
N SER A 20 6.74 1.93 -10.61
CA SER A 20 7.83 1.93 -9.62
C SER A 20 7.27 1.99 -8.20
N ALA A 21 6.25 2.84 -7.97
CA ALA A 21 5.55 2.92 -6.70
C ALA A 21 4.84 1.60 -6.35
N PHE A 22 4.27 0.90 -7.33
CA PHE A 22 3.66 -0.42 -7.15
C PHE A 22 4.67 -1.46 -6.65
N PHE A 23 5.84 -1.56 -7.27
CA PHE A 23 6.87 -2.49 -6.80
C PHE A 23 7.42 -2.13 -5.42
N TRP A 24 7.58 -0.84 -5.12
CA TRP A 24 7.97 -0.37 -3.78
C TRP A 24 6.93 -0.77 -2.72
N ALA A 25 5.64 -0.54 -3.00
CA ALA A 25 4.55 -0.92 -2.10
C ALA A 25 4.50 -2.45 -1.88
N GLN A 26 4.66 -3.25 -2.94
CA GLN A 26 4.66 -4.71 -2.83
C GLN A 26 5.84 -5.22 -1.99
N ASN A 27 7.02 -4.59 -2.11
CA ASN A 27 8.19 -4.97 -1.32
C ASN A 27 8.16 -4.44 0.12
N SER A 28 7.22 -3.57 0.48
CA SER A 28 7.09 -3.01 1.83
C SER A 28 6.55 -4.03 2.85
N GLY A 29 6.16 -5.24 2.44
CA GLY A 29 5.61 -6.28 3.33
C GLY A 29 4.25 -5.92 3.95
N GLN A 30 3.63 -4.82 3.52
CA GLN A 30 2.32 -4.37 4.01
C GLN A 30 1.21 -5.38 3.72
N ASN A 31 1.39 -6.22 2.70
CA ASN A 31 0.45 -7.25 2.28
C ASN A 31 0.67 -8.60 2.98
N ASP A 32 1.66 -8.71 3.87
CA ASP A 32 1.99 -9.99 4.52
C ASP A 32 1.14 -10.24 5.78
N ASP A 33 0.61 -9.18 6.40
CA ASP A 33 -0.22 -9.27 7.60
C ASP A 33 -1.72 -9.29 7.26
N LEU A 34 -2.24 -10.50 7.01
CA LEU A 34 -3.67 -10.74 6.78
C LEU A 34 -4.42 -11.24 8.03
N TYR A 35 -3.70 -11.55 9.12
CA TYR A 35 -4.25 -12.29 10.26
C TYR A 35 -4.30 -11.47 11.54
N THR A 36 -3.20 -10.82 11.90
CA THR A 36 -3.07 -10.08 13.17
C THR A 36 -4.11 -8.97 13.35
N PRO A 37 -4.50 -8.15 12.36
CA PRO A 37 -5.49 -7.09 12.57
C PRO A 37 -6.89 -7.63 12.88
N SER A 38 -7.28 -8.77 12.32
CA SER A 38 -8.61 -9.35 12.54
C SER A 38 -8.78 -9.97 13.93
N VAL A 39 -7.69 -10.46 14.52
CA VAL A 39 -7.70 -11.14 15.82
C VAL A 39 -7.41 -10.16 16.96
N ARG A 40 -6.66 -9.07 16.70
CA ARG A 40 -6.34 -8.05 17.70
C ARG A 40 -7.60 -7.49 18.39
N ILE A 41 -8.62 -7.10 17.62
CA ILE A 41 -9.85 -6.52 18.20
C ILE A 41 -10.63 -7.50 19.09
N LEU A 42 -10.47 -8.81 18.88
CA LEU A 42 -11.12 -9.84 19.68
C LEU A 42 -10.34 -10.18 20.97
N LEU A 43 -9.01 -10.03 20.95
CA LEU A 43 -8.14 -10.35 22.10
C LEU A 43 -7.84 -9.13 22.98
N ASP A 44 -8.00 -7.92 22.46
CA ASP A 44 -7.78 -6.69 23.22
C ASP A 44 -8.83 -6.52 24.35
N GLU A 45 -10.05 -7.03 24.20
CA GLU A 45 -11.11 -6.95 25.23
C GLU A 45 -10.82 -7.83 26.47
N ASP A 46 -10.15 -8.97 26.31
CA ASP A 46 -9.87 -9.90 27.42
C ASP A 46 -8.78 -9.37 28.37
N ASN A 47 -7.81 -8.62 27.85
CA ASN A 47 -6.67 -8.12 28.63
C ASN A 47 -7.04 -6.95 29.56
N ASP A 48 -8.09 -6.19 29.24
CA ASP A 48 -8.60 -5.11 30.10
C ASP A 48 -9.40 -5.63 31.31
N ILE A 49 -9.86 -6.89 31.29
CA ILE A 49 -10.64 -7.52 32.38
C ILE A 49 -9.73 -8.15 33.44
N GLU A 50 -8.57 -8.70 33.07
CA GLU A 50 -7.62 -9.31 34.04
C GLU A 50 -6.78 -8.28 34.82
N GLN A 51 -6.66 -7.05 34.33
CA GLN A 51 -5.84 -5.99 34.96
C GLN A 51 -6.62 -5.15 35.99
N LYS A 52 -7.87 -5.50 36.31
CA LYS A 52 -8.73 -4.78 37.26
C LYS A 52 -9.14 -5.64 38.45
#